data_AF-A0A5D0IBH2-F1
#
_entry.id   AF-A0A5D0IBH2-F1
#
_cell.length_a   1.000
_cell.length_b   1.000
_cell.length_c   1.000
_cell.angle_alpha   90.00
_cell.angle_beta   90.00
_cell.angle_gamma   90.00
#
_symmetry.space_group_name_H-M   'P 1'
#
loop_
_entity.id
_entity.type
_entity.pdbx_description
1 polymer ?
#
loop_
_entity_poly.entity_id
_entity_poly.type
_entity_poly.pdbx_seq_one_letter_code
_entity_poly.pdbx_strand_id
1 'polypeptide(L)'
;INGARQIECTINGIGERAGNTALEEVVMILRQHPYLNLDTNIKSEMLYGLSQLVSDSMGIYTQPNKAIVGANAFAHSSGIHQDGVIKNRETYEIIDPKDVGVTESAIV
;
A
#
# COMPACT_ATOMS: atom_id res chain seq x y z
N ILE A 1 2.45 12.80 -19.32
CA ILE A 1 1.11 12.68 -18.67
C ILE A 1 0.04 13.01 -19.68
N ASN A 2 -0.96 12.14 -19.87
CA ASN A 2 -1.90 12.14 -21.01
C ASN A 2 -3.27 12.82 -20.74
N GLY A 3 -3.40 13.61 -19.66
CA GLY A 3 -4.58 14.45 -19.41
C GLY A 3 -5.65 13.89 -18.47
N ALA A 4 -5.61 12.61 -18.08
CA ALA A 4 -6.53 12.07 -17.07
C ALA A 4 -6.36 12.78 -15.71
N ARG A 5 -7.48 13.02 -15.01
CA ARG A 5 -7.56 13.72 -13.71
C ARG A 5 -8.46 13.04 -12.68
N GLN A 6 -9.11 11.94 -13.06
CA GLN A 6 -10.02 11.19 -12.21
C GLN A 6 -9.80 9.70 -12.44
N ILE A 7 -9.92 8.92 -11.38
CA ILE A 7 -9.81 7.46 -11.39
C ILE A 7 -10.99 6.92 -10.59
N GLU A 8 -11.66 5.90 -11.13
CA GLU A 8 -12.61 5.10 -10.37
C GLU A 8 -11.86 3.93 -9.74
N CYS A 9 -11.98 3.77 -8.43
CA CYS A 9 -11.25 2.79 -7.66
C CYS A 9 -12.02 2.39 -6.39
N THR A 10 -11.55 1.34 -5.75
CA THR A 10 -12.18 0.72 -4.57
C THR A 10 -11.13 0.31 -3.56
N ILE A 11 -11.51 0.24 -2.29
CA ILE A 11 -10.62 -0.29 -1.23
C ILE A 11 -10.35 -1.77 -1.52
N ASN A 12 -9.08 -2.19 -1.39
CA ASN A 12 -8.62 -3.55 -1.65
C ASN A 12 -8.80 -4.01 -3.11
N GLY A 13 -9.24 -3.12 -4.01
CA GLY A 13 -9.62 -3.48 -5.38
C GLY A 13 -10.91 -4.31 -5.46
N ILE A 14 -11.75 -4.32 -4.43
CA ILE A 14 -12.98 -5.12 -4.42
C ILE A 14 -13.98 -4.62 -5.48
N GLY A 15 -14.52 -5.56 -6.24
CA GLY A 15 -15.53 -5.31 -7.26
C GLY A 15 -16.02 -6.61 -7.86
N GLU A 16 -16.86 -6.53 -8.90
CA GLU A 16 -17.30 -7.72 -9.61
C GLU A 16 -16.13 -8.48 -10.26
N ARG A 17 -16.27 -9.81 -10.36
CA ARG A 17 -15.31 -10.72 -11.02
C ARG A 17 -13.91 -10.65 -10.38
N ALA A 18 -12.95 -10.05 -11.07
CA ALA A 18 -11.57 -9.92 -10.64
C ALA A 18 -11.31 -8.62 -9.86
N GLY A 19 -12.32 -7.76 -9.72
CA GLY A 19 -12.22 -6.51 -8.97
C GLY A 19 -12.01 -5.27 -9.84
N ASN A 20 -11.72 -4.17 -9.16
CA ASN A 20 -11.49 -2.83 -9.70
C ASN A 20 -10.07 -2.34 -9.36
N THR A 21 -9.69 -1.18 -9.88
CA THR A 21 -8.47 -0.50 -9.45
C THR A 21 -8.47 -0.28 -7.94
N ALA A 22 -7.36 -0.61 -7.29
CA ALA A 22 -7.21 -0.49 -5.84
C ALA A 22 -6.81 0.93 -5.44
N LEU A 23 -7.57 1.56 -4.55
CA LEU A 23 -7.35 2.96 -4.13
C LEU A 23 -5.97 3.13 -3.48
N GLU A 24 -5.62 2.24 -2.57
CA GLU A 24 -4.38 2.30 -1.79
C GLU A 24 -3.13 2.24 -2.68
N GLU A 25 -3.16 1.49 -3.78
CA GLU A 25 -2.05 1.39 -4.73
C GLU A 25 -1.93 2.68 -5.56
N VAL A 26 -3.06 3.23 -6.02
CA VAL A 26 -3.08 4.49 -6.77
C VAL A 26 -2.60 5.66 -5.91
N VAL A 27 -3.03 5.74 -4.66
CA VAL A 27 -2.59 6.80 -3.74
C VAL A 27 -1.09 6.72 -3.52
N MET A 28 -0.57 5.53 -3.26
CA MET A 28 0.86 5.37 -2.95
C MET A 28 1.73 5.54 -4.19
N ILE A 29 1.31 5.11 -5.38
CA ILE A 29 2.11 5.35 -6.59
C ILE A 29 2.21 6.84 -6.91
N LEU A 30 1.15 7.63 -6.71
CA LEU A 30 1.20 9.08 -6.92
C LEU A 30 2.14 9.75 -5.91
N ARG A 31 2.10 9.33 -4.63
CA ARG A 31 2.99 9.85 -3.57
C ARG A 31 4.46 9.52 -3.81
N GLN A 32 4.76 8.33 -4.32
CA GLN A 32 6.13 7.90 -4.59
C GLN A 32 6.73 8.47 -5.89
N HIS A 33 5.92 9.11 -6.72
CA HIS A 33 6.36 9.71 -7.97
C HIS A 33 5.98 11.20 -8.03
N PRO A 34 6.50 12.05 -7.12
CA PRO A 34 6.13 13.46 -7.04
C PRO A 34 6.43 14.26 -8.32
N TYR A 35 7.38 13.78 -9.15
CA TYR A 35 7.68 14.36 -10.46
C TYR A 35 6.51 14.29 -11.46
N LEU A 36 5.47 13.50 -11.17
CA LEU A 36 4.24 13.49 -11.94
C LEU A 36 3.40 14.76 -11.74
N ASN A 37 3.65 15.55 -10.69
CA ASN A 37 2.84 16.72 -10.33
C ASN A 37 1.33 16.38 -10.23
N LEU A 38 1.03 15.25 -9.60
CA LEU A 38 -0.33 14.77 -9.33
C LEU A 38 -0.43 14.44 -7.85
N ASP A 39 -1.50 14.91 -7.21
CA ASP A 39 -1.75 14.73 -5.79
C ASP A 39 -3.21 14.37 -5.53
N THR A 40 -3.47 13.91 -4.30
CA THR A 40 -4.83 13.69 -3.79
C THR A 40 -4.88 14.20 -2.35
N ASN A 41 -6.07 14.56 -1.87
CA ASN A 41 -6.27 14.95 -0.46
C ASN A 41 -6.48 13.75 0.47
N ILE A 42 -6.07 12.55 0.06
CA ILE A 42 -6.27 11.32 0.83
C ILE A 42 -5.25 11.26 1.96
N LYS A 43 -5.74 11.01 3.18
CA LYS A 43 -4.93 10.71 4.35
C LYS A 43 -4.43 9.27 4.25
N SER A 44 -3.22 9.08 3.71
CA SER A 44 -2.69 7.76 3.38
C SER A 44 -2.48 6.89 4.62
N GLU A 45 -2.27 7.50 5.79
CA GLU A 45 -2.09 6.85 7.08
C GLU A 45 -3.35 6.11 7.54
N MET A 46 -4.50 6.31 6.89
CA MET A 46 -5.75 5.61 7.16
C MET A 46 -5.97 4.38 6.25
N LEU A 47 -5.13 4.17 5.23
CA LEU A 47 -5.36 3.16 4.19
C LEU A 47 -5.37 1.74 4.76
N TYR A 48 -4.40 1.39 5.61
CA TYR A 48 -4.35 0.06 6.21
C TYR A 48 -5.56 -0.23 7.10
N GLY A 49 -5.93 0.69 7.99
CA GLY A 49 -7.11 0.53 8.84
C GLY A 49 -8.41 0.42 8.04
N LEU A 50 -8.55 1.20 6.97
CA LEU A 50 -9.71 1.13 6.08
C LEU A 50 -9.74 -0.19 5.30
N SER A 51 -8.59 -0.71 4.88
CA SER A 51 -8.46 -2.03 4.26
C SER A 51 -8.99 -3.12 5.18
N GLN A 52 -8.56 -3.14 6.45
CA GLN A 52 -9.03 -4.12 7.43
C GLN A 52 -10.53 -4.01 7.67
N LEU A 53 -11.05 -2.80 7.88
CA LEU A 53 -12.48 -2.56 8.07
C LEU A 53 -13.32 -3.12 6.91
N VAL A 54 -12.89 -2.90 5.67
CA VAL A 54 -13.59 -3.41 4.48
C VAL A 54 -13.48 -4.94 4.40
N SER A 55 -12.32 -5.51 4.65
CA SER A 55 -12.12 -6.97 4.64
C SER A 55 -13.01 -7.68 5.67
N ASP A 56 -13.07 -7.15 6.89
CA ASP A 56 -13.90 -7.68 7.97
C ASP A 56 -15.40 -7.52 7.65
N SER A 57 -15.81 -6.37 7.13
CA SER A 57 -17.21 -6.08 6.83
C SER A 57 -17.75 -6.93 5.66
N MET A 58 -16.90 -7.21 4.67
CA MET A 58 -17.28 -7.96 3.47
C MET A 58 -17.08 -9.48 3.62
N GLY A 59 -16.33 -9.92 4.64
CA GLY A 59 -15.92 -11.31 4.81
C GLY A 59 -14.95 -11.80 3.72
N ILE A 60 -14.29 -10.88 3.02
CA ILE A 60 -13.30 -11.16 1.98
C ILE A 60 -11.94 -10.66 2.47
N TYR A 61 -11.10 -11.58 2.92
CA TYR A 61 -9.80 -11.25 3.47
C TYR A 61 -8.80 -10.85 2.39
N THR A 62 -7.99 -9.84 2.71
CA THR A 62 -6.89 -9.39 1.87
C THR A 62 -5.83 -10.48 1.75
N GLN A 63 -5.31 -10.72 0.54
CA GLN A 63 -4.18 -11.64 0.36
C GLN A 63 -2.94 -11.13 1.12
N PRO A 64 -2.14 -12.01 1.76
CA PRO A 64 -0.96 -11.58 2.51
C PRO A 64 0.04 -10.76 1.68
N ASN A 65 0.16 -11.04 0.39
CA ASN A 65 1.06 -10.37 -0.55
C ASN A 65 0.41 -9.21 -1.33
N LYS A 66 -0.80 -8.78 -0.97
CA LYS A 66 -1.44 -7.60 -1.57
C LYS A 66 -0.55 -6.38 -1.38
N ALA A 67 -0.32 -5.62 -2.45
CA ALA A 67 0.48 -4.40 -2.37
C ALA A 67 -0.13 -3.42 -1.36
N ILE A 68 0.75 -2.71 -0.64
CA ILE A 68 0.46 -1.67 0.35
C ILE A 68 -0.18 -2.17 1.65
N VAL A 69 -1.19 -3.04 1.60
CA VAL A 69 -2.02 -3.38 2.77
C VAL A 69 -2.02 -4.87 3.13
N GLY A 70 -1.31 -5.70 2.37
CA GLY A 70 -1.12 -7.11 2.70
C GLY A 70 -0.24 -7.30 3.94
N ALA A 71 -0.49 -8.37 4.71
CA ALA A 71 0.27 -8.67 5.93
C ALA A 71 1.80 -8.79 5.71
N ASN A 72 2.22 -9.16 4.50
CA ASN A 72 3.62 -9.30 4.12
C ASN A 72 4.15 -8.11 3.30
N ALA A 73 3.38 -7.03 3.13
CA ALA A 73 3.75 -5.91 2.26
C ALA A 73 5.05 -5.20 2.70
N PHE A 74 5.37 -5.26 3.99
CA PHE A 74 6.56 -4.64 4.59
C PHE A 74 7.38 -5.64 5.43
N ALA A 75 7.30 -6.93 5.10
CA ALA A 75 8.00 -7.99 5.79
C ALA A 75 9.31 -8.35 5.09
N HIS A 76 10.39 -8.55 5.86
CA HIS A 76 11.73 -8.88 5.34
C HIS A 76 12.27 -10.17 5.98
N SER A 77 12.48 -11.22 5.18
CA SER A 77 12.89 -12.55 5.67
C SER A 77 14.32 -12.97 5.36
N SER A 78 14.99 -12.29 4.42
CA SER A 78 16.36 -12.64 4.03
C SER A 78 17.38 -11.89 4.88
N GLY A 79 18.41 -12.59 5.38
CA GLY A 79 19.44 -11.98 6.23
C GLY A 79 20.19 -10.80 5.59
N ILE A 80 20.38 -10.82 4.27
CA ILE A 80 20.97 -9.68 3.54
C ILE A 80 20.00 -8.50 3.39
N HIS A 81 18.69 -8.76 3.36
CA HIS A 81 17.68 -7.70 3.31
C HIS A 81 17.51 -7.07 4.69
N GLN A 82 17.53 -7.88 5.76
CA GLN A 82 17.51 -7.39 7.15
C GLN A 82 18.72 -6.49 7.44
N ASP A 83 19.94 -6.96 7.10
CA ASP A 83 21.17 -6.15 7.24
C ASP A 83 21.08 -4.84 6.45
N GLY A 84 20.54 -4.90 5.23
CA GLY A 84 20.27 -3.72 4.41
C GLY A 84 19.30 -2.73 5.04
N VAL A 85 18.16 -3.21 5.55
CA VAL A 85 17.14 -2.39 6.22
C VAL A 85 17.68 -1.76 7.51
N ILE A 86 18.52 -2.48 8.27
CA ILE A 86 19.18 -1.95 9.48
C ILE A 86 20.16 -0.82 9.14
N LYS A 87 20.91 -0.96 8.04
CA LYS A 87 21.90 0.05 7.60
C LYS A 87 21.24 1.27 7.00
N ASN A 88 20.29 1.07 6.10
CA ASN A 88 19.48 2.12 5.48
C ASN A 88 18.17 1.53 4.94
N ARG A 89 17.05 1.82 5.61
CA ARG A 89 15.71 1.31 5.25
C ARG A 89 15.33 1.59 3.80
N GLU A 90 15.65 2.77 3.29
CA GLU A 90 15.32 3.20 1.91
C GLU A 90 15.93 2.28 0.83
N THR A 91 16.94 1.47 1.18
CA THR A 91 17.54 0.50 0.26
C THR A 91 16.55 -0.57 -0.20
N TYR A 92 15.63 -0.98 0.68
CA TYR A 92 14.66 -2.04 0.43
C TYR A 92 13.20 -1.62 0.68
N GLU A 93 12.98 -0.46 1.30
CA GLU A 93 11.65 0.11 1.57
C GLU A 93 11.50 1.43 0.82
N ILE A 94 10.86 1.38 -0.36
CA ILE A 94 10.48 2.60 -1.11
C ILE A 94 9.34 3.38 -0.44
N ILE A 95 8.61 2.74 0.47
CA ILE A 95 7.49 3.31 1.23
C ILE A 95 7.77 3.06 2.72
N ASP A 96 7.71 4.11 3.55
CA ASP A 96 7.67 3.93 5.01
C ASP A 96 6.30 3.31 5.37
N PRO A 97 6.25 2.16 6.06
CA PRO A 97 4.99 1.55 6.50
C PRO A 97 4.07 2.51 7.26
N LYS A 98 4.62 3.50 7.97
CA LYS A 98 3.83 4.51 8.70
C LYS A 98 3.02 5.40 7.77
N ASP A 99 3.51 5.67 6.56
CA ASP A 99 2.81 6.51 5.58
C ASP A 99 1.49 5.90 5.12
N VAL A 100 1.31 4.59 5.31
CA VAL A 100 0.10 3.84 4.93
C VAL A 100 -0.72 3.37 6.14
N GLY A 101 -0.28 3.70 7.35
CA GLY A 101 -0.95 3.33 8.60
C GLY A 101 -0.56 1.96 9.14
N VAL A 102 0.53 1.36 8.67
CA VAL A 102 1.05 0.11 9.22
C VAL A 102 1.99 0.44 10.38
N THR A 103 1.66 -0.04 11.58
CA THR A 103 2.41 0.27 12.81
C THR A 103 3.58 -0.67 13.06
N GLU A 104 3.63 -1.82 12.39
CA GLU A 104 4.64 -2.85 12.58
C GLU A 104 5.21 -3.31 11.24
N SER A 105 6.53 -3.13 11.03
CA SER A 105 7.28 -3.87 10.02
C SER A 105 7.84 -5.12 10.70
N ALA A 106 7.55 -6.28 10.13
CA ALA A 106 7.97 -7.57 10.68
C ALA A 106 9.28 -8.03 10.04
N ILE A 107 10.26 -8.35 10.87
CA ILE A 107 11.37 -9.22 10.48
C ILE A 107 10.85 -10.65 10.61
N VAL A 108 10.84 -11.40 9.51
CA VAL A 108 10.39 -12.81 9.47
C VAL A 108 11.59 -13.75 9.52
#